data_AF-A0A3B9NRC2-F1
#
_entry.id   AF-A0A3B9NRC2-F1
#
_cell.length_a   1.000
_cell.length_b   1.000
_cell.length_c   1.000
_cell.angle_alpha   90.00
_cell.angle_beta   90.00
_cell.angle_gamma   90.00
#
_symmetry.space_group_name_H-M   'P 1'
#
loop_
_entity.id
_entity.type
_entity.pdbx_description
1 polymer ?
#
loop_
_entity_poly.entity_id
_entity_poly.type
_entity_poly.pdbx_seq_one_letter_code
_entity_poly.pdbx_strand_id
1 'polypeptide(L)' 'ASVGEHHWGGAASTFFWLDPKEDLFVVFLTQLLPSSTYPLRRELRAQVYQALLD' A
#
# COMPACT_ATOMS: atom_id res chain seq x y z
N ALA A 1 -3.33 8.24 -7.02
CA ALA A 1 -4.38 7.22 -6.98
C ALA A 1 -4.94 7.09 -8.38
N SER A 2 -5.05 5.88 -8.91
CA SER A 2 -5.71 5.63 -10.19
C SER A 2 -7.24 5.75 -10.04
N VAL A 3 -7.96 5.87 -11.15
CA VAL A 3 -9.43 5.84 -11.12
C VAL A 3 -9.89 4.45 -10.70
N GLY A 4 -10.74 4.38 -9.67
CA GLY A 4 -11.23 3.11 -9.11
C GLY A 4 -10.32 2.49 -8.04
N GLU A 5 -9.25 3.19 -7.63
CA GLU A 5 -8.41 2.71 -6.54
C GLU A 5 -9.13 2.80 -5.18
N HIS A 6 -9.05 1.72 -4.42
CA HIS A 6 -9.57 1.65 -3.06
C HIS A 6 -8.50 1.17 -2.09
N HIS A 7 -8.40 1.80 -0.92
CA HIS A 7 -7.39 1.47 0.07
C HIS A 7 -7.87 1.76 1.50
N TRP A 8 -7.30 1.06 2.48
CA TRP A 8 -7.47 1.38 3.89
C TRP A 8 -6.23 0.95 4.68
N GLY A 9 -6.03 1.57 5.85
CA GLY A 9 -4.91 1.28 6.72
C GLY A 9 -5.34 1.04 8.16
N GLY A 10 -4.61 0.17 8.85
CA GLY A 10 -4.82 -0.09 10.28
C GLY A 10 -3.81 0.63 11.17
N ALA A 11 -4.14 0.70 12.46
CA ALA A 11 -3.30 1.34 13.47
C ALA A 11 -1.90 0.70 13.56
N ALA A 12 -1.84 -0.63 13.44
CA ALA A 12 -0.59 -1.40 13.52
C ALA A 12 0.24 -1.34 12.22
N SER A 13 0.24 -0.19 11.53
CA SER A 13 0.93 0.04 10.26
C SER A 13 0.54 -0.94 9.14
N THR A 14 -0.62 -1.60 9.25
CA THR A 14 -1.16 -2.41 8.16
C THR A 14 -1.73 -1.53 7.06
N PHE A 15 -1.70 -2.03 5.83
CA PHE A 15 -2.21 -1.30 4.67
C PHE A 15 -2.59 -2.27 3.55
N PHE A 16 -3.68 -1.98 2.84
CA PHE A 16 -4.01 -2.65 1.59
C PHE A 16 -4.47 -1.61 0.57
N TRP A 17 -4.30 -1.95 -0.71
CA TRP A 17 -4.93 -1.22 -1.81
C TRP A 17 -5.22 -2.13 -3.00
N LEU A 18 -6.18 -1.70 -3.80
CA LEU A 18 -6.62 -2.34 -5.04
C LEU A 18 -6.46 -1.29 -6.14
N ASP A 19 -5.74 -1.60 -7.21
CA ASP A 19 -5.58 -0.73 -8.38
C ASP A 19 -6.02 -1.48 -9.64
N PRO A 20 -7.26 -1.27 -10.11
CA PRO A 20 -7.78 -1.94 -11.31
C PRO A 20 -7.04 -1.57 -12.60
N LYS A 21 -6.36 -0.41 -12.64
CA LYS A 21 -5.63 0.03 -13.83
C LYS A 21 -4.40 -0.85 -14.09
N GLU A 22 -3.75 -1.29 -13.02
CA GLU A 22 -2.54 -2.11 -13.07
C GLU A 22 -2.81 -3.60 -12.75
N ASP A 23 -4.08 -4.02 -12.69
CA ASP A 23 -4.51 -5.36 -12.23
C ASP A 23 -3.83 -5.80 -10.91
N LEU A 24 -3.74 -4.87 -9.95
CA LEU A 24 -2.91 -5.02 -8.76
C LEU A 24 -3.75 -5.09 -7.47
N PHE A 25 -3.43 -6.09 -6.63
CA PHE A 25 -4.01 -6.30 -5.31
C PHE A 25 -2.89 -6.49 -4.28
N VAL A 26 -2.76 -5.59 -3.30
CA VAL A 26 -1.69 -5.66 -2.29
C VAL A 26 -2.25 -5.67 -0.88
N VAL A 27 -1.71 -6.58 -0.06
CA VAL A 27 -1.96 -6.66 1.39
C VAL A 27 -0.62 -6.62 2.12
N PHE A 28 -0.46 -5.66 3.02
CA PHE A 28 0.72 -5.48 3.85
C PHE A 28 0.36 -5.54 5.34
N LEU A 29 0.98 -6.50 6.03
CA LEU A 29 0.72 -6.79 7.43
C LEU A 29 1.99 -6.57 8.25
N THR A 30 1.88 -5.74 9.28
CA THR A 30 2.96 -5.46 10.23
C THR A 30 2.40 -5.43 11.66
N GLN A 31 3.28 -5.29 12.63
CA GLN A 31 2.97 -5.18 14.06
C GLN A 31 3.60 -3.92 14.65
N LEU A 32 3.57 -2.80 13.92
CA LEU A 32 4.18 -1.55 14.35
C LEU A 32 3.11 -0.49 14.68
N LEU A 33 3.15 0.04 15.90
CA LEU A 33 2.27 1.10 16.39
C LEU A 33 3.08 2.32 16.86
N PRO A 34 2.54 3.56 16.72
CA PRO A 34 1.41 3.94 15.87
C PRO A 34 1.78 3.93 14.38
N SER A 35 0.78 3.98 13.49
CA SER A 35 1.00 3.95 12.03
C SER A 35 1.74 5.17 11.46
N SER A 36 2.03 6.18 12.28
CA SER A 36 2.77 7.38 11.93
C SER A 36 4.27 7.30 12.24
N THR A 37 4.75 6.22 12.87
CA THR A 37 6.17 6.09 13.29
C THR A 37 7.13 6.11 12.09
N TYR A 38 6.78 5.42 11.01
CA TYR A 38 7.57 5.37 9.78
C TYR A 38 6.67 5.54 8.55
N PRO A 39 7.18 6.12 7.44
CA PRO A 39 6.39 6.34 6.22
C PRO A 39 6.20 5.06 5.37
N LEU A 40 6.01 3.90 6.02
CA LEU A 40 5.98 2.57 5.39
C LEU A 40 5.00 2.49 4.22
N ARG A 41 3.80 3.08 4.35
CA ARG A 41 2.78 3.04 3.28
C ARG A 41 3.25 3.71 2.00
N ARG A 42 3.96 4.84 2.11
CA ARG A 42 4.47 5.59 0.96
C ARG A 42 5.62 4.84 0.30
N GLU A 43 6.56 4.36 1.10
CA GLU A 43 7.75 3.66 0.60
C GLU A 43 7.38 2.33 -0.04
N LEU A 44 6.58 1.50 0.63
CA LEU A 44 6.08 0.25 0.09
C LEU A 44 5.41 0.47 -1.26
N ARG A 45 4.51 1.47 -1.33
CA ARG A 45 3.80 1.75 -2.57
C ARG A 45 4.75 2.12 -3.70
N ALA A 46 5.68 3.04 -3.46
CA ALA A 46 6.66 3.42 -4.48
C ALA A 46 7.45 2.21 -4.99
N GLN A 47 7.89 1.33 -4.09
CA GLN A 47 8.64 0.12 -4.44
C GLN A 47 7.80 -0.89 -5.25
N VAL A 48 6.53 -1.10 -4.89
CA VAL A 48 5.65 -2.01 -5.64
C VAL A 48 5.44 -1.54 -7.07
N TYR A 49 5.12 -0.26 -7.29
CA TYR A 49 4.92 0.26 -8.65
C TYR A 49 6.22 0.28 -9.47
N GLN A 50 7.38 0.49 -8.84
CA GLN A 50 8.68 0.38 -9.51
C GLN A 50 9.04 -1.05 -9.92
N ALA A 51 8.46 -2.05 -9.26
CA ALA A 51 8.71 -3.46 -9.53
C ALA A 51 7.78 -4.04 -10.61
N LEU A 52 6.74 -3.31 -11.02
CA LEU A 52 5.92 -3.70 -12.16
C LEU A 52 6.77 -3.58 -13.43
N LEU A 53 6.86 -4.69 -14.17
CA LEU A 53 7.44 -4.73 -15.50
C LEU A 53 6.26 -4.62 -16.46
N ASP A 54 6.15 -3.48 -17.15
CA ASP A 54 5.19 -3.33 -18.25
C ASP A 54 5.54 -4.27 -19.42
#